data_AF-A0A1R1IHH6-F1
#
_entry.id   AF-A0A1R1IHH6-F1
#
_cell.length_a   1.000
_cell.length_b   1.000
_cell.length_c   1.000
_cell.angle_alpha   90.00
_cell.angle_beta   90.00
_cell.angle_gamma   90.00
#
_symmetry.space_group_name_H-M   'P 1'
#
loop_
_entity.id
_entity.type
_entity.pdbx_description
1 polymer ?
#
loop_
_entity_poly.entity_id
_entity_poly.type
_entity_poly.pdbx_seq_one_letter_code
_entity_poly.pdbx_strand_id
1 'polypeptide(L)'
;MSRVSVTAVGRRVRIEGDPSVSTLTIDGPHVLRRVGTVMEVNSTGEFGPSFTGFSLIRPPRNLDDLRDISLGKELVVKVNPNLIVDAEVTTGGLRTVGVPRLGRIRVTAGGSTLEDVQEVEDLLSQAGGIAVEGPISLGRSRLKVESGTLNIHLTKGANVTIRGEARLGRISWPDGGDKVDEYVVGNGSARLDIAVVMGMATIKADD
;
A
#
# COMPACT_ATOMS: atom_id res chain seq x y z
N MET A 1 4.40 2.98 21.46
CA MET A 1 4.39 2.23 20.20
C MET A 1 4.70 3.18 19.08
N SER A 2 5.54 2.84 18.10
CA SER A 2 5.88 3.78 17.01
C SER A 2 5.45 3.30 15.63
N ARG A 3 5.32 1.99 15.43
CA ARG A 3 5.10 1.41 14.10
C ARG A 3 4.32 0.09 14.15
N VAL A 4 3.53 -0.16 13.11
CA VAL A 4 2.93 -1.46 12.81
C VAL A 4 3.55 -1.99 11.52
N SER A 5 3.91 -3.26 11.48
CA SER A 5 4.46 -3.91 10.30
C SER A 5 3.60 -5.12 9.94
N VAL A 6 3.01 -5.10 8.75
CA VAL A 6 2.12 -6.16 8.27
C VAL A 6 2.82 -6.94 7.17
N THR A 7 2.95 -8.26 7.32
CA THR A 7 3.48 -9.15 6.28
C THR A 7 2.41 -10.17 5.91
N ALA A 8 2.08 -10.26 4.62
CA ALA A 8 1.10 -11.22 4.12
C ALA A 8 1.53 -11.84 2.79
N VAL A 9 1.17 -13.11 2.60
CA VAL A 9 1.38 -13.85 1.35
C VAL A 9 0.05 -14.39 0.88
N GLY A 10 -0.18 -14.32 -0.44
CA GLY A 10 -1.29 -14.97 -1.17
C GLY A 10 -2.70 -14.47 -0.85
N ARG A 11 -2.84 -13.34 -0.15
CA ARG A 11 -4.14 -12.84 0.33
C ARG A 11 -4.27 -11.33 0.24
N ARG A 12 -5.50 -10.85 0.39
CA ARG A 12 -5.81 -9.43 0.50
C ARG A 12 -5.59 -8.92 1.92
N VAL A 13 -5.01 -7.73 2.03
CA VAL A 13 -4.78 -6.99 3.27
C VAL A 13 -5.48 -5.65 3.15
N ARG A 14 -6.33 -5.33 4.12
CA ARG A 14 -6.97 -4.03 4.25
C ARG A 14 -6.55 -3.40 5.57
N ILE A 15 -5.92 -2.24 5.51
CA ILE A 15 -5.48 -1.47 6.67
C ILE A 15 -6.31 -0.20 6.77
N GLU A 16 -6.94 0.01 7.92
CA GLU A 16 -7.83 1.13 8.16
C GLU A 16 -7.35 1.96 9.34
N GLY A 17 -7.16 3.25 9.14
CA GLY A 17 -6.95 4.19 10.23
C GLY A 17 -8.20 4.30 11.09
N ASP A 18 -8.07 3.97 12.37
CA ASP A 18 -9.14 4.06 13.36
C ASP A 18 -8.63 4.80 14.61
N PRO A 19 -9.02 6.08 14.81
CA PRO A 19 -8.58 6.86 15.96
C PRO A 19 -9.13 6.34 17.29
N SER A 20 -10.15 5.46 17.29
CA SER A 20 -10.69 4.85 18.51
C SER A 20 -9.79 3.72 19.06
N VAL A 21 -8.87 3.21 18.24
CA VAL A 21 -7.95 2.13 18.62
C VAL A 21 -6.64 2.71 19.15
N SER A 22 -6.15 2.19 20.28
CA SER A 22 -4.90 2.66 20.89
C SER A 22 -3.64 2.21 20.14
N THR A 23 -3.68 1.05 19.49
CA THR A 23 -2.57 0.53 18.67
C THR A 23 -3.10 -0.12 17.41
N LEU A 24 -3.71 -1.31 17.50
CA LEU A 24 -4.34 -1.97 16.36
C LEU A 24 -5.38 -3.02 16.81
N THR A 25 -6.31 -3.36 15.92
CA THR A 25 -7.18 -4.55 16.01
C THR A 25 -7.11 -5.32 14.68
N ILE A 26 -7.28 -6.64 14.71
CA ILE A 26 -7.10 -7.49 13.53
C ILE A 26 -8.27 -8.48 13.43
N ASP A 27 -8.85 -8.59 12.24
CA ASP A 27 -9.70 -9.70 11.82
C ASP A 27 -9.01 -10.46 10.67
N GLY A 28 -9.11 -11.78 10.70
CA GLY A 28 -8.48 -12.69 9.74
C GLY A 28 -7.36 -13.53 10.37
N PRO A 29 -6.88 -14.58 9.68
CA PRO A 29 -5.82 -15.44 10.20
C PRO A 29 -4.51 -14.66 10.32
N HIS A 30 -3.88 -14.63 11.49
CA HIS A 30 -2.63 -13.90 11.72
C HIS A 30 -1.86 -14.42 12.94
N VAL A 31 -0.57 -14.08 13.01
CA VAL A 31 0.28 -14.16 14.19
C VAL A 31 0.71 -12.75 14.55
N LEU A 32 0.42 -12.34 15.79
CA LEU A 32 0.80 -11.03 16.32
C LEU A 32 2.03 -11.15 17.21
N ARG A 33 3.07 -10.36 16.95
CA ARG A 33 4.28 -10.30 17.77
C ARG A 33 4.66 -8.86 18.06
N ARG A 34 5.11 -8.57 19.28
CA ARG A 34 5.71 -7.28 19.62
C ARG A 34 7.23 -7.41 19.61
N VAL A 35 7.89 -6.58 18.80
CA VAL A 35 9.35 -6.49 18.73
C VAL A 35 9.77 -5.06 19.03
N GLY A 36 10.23 -4.83 20.25
CA GLY A 36 10.57 -3.47 20.73
C GLY A 36 9.37 -2.52 20.65
N THR A 37 9.46 -1.55 19.73
CA THR A 37 8.43 -0.53 19.47
C THR A 37 7.60 -0.79 18.21
N VAL A 38 7.74 -1.97 17.60
CA VAL A 38 7.05 -2.43 16.38
C VAL A 38 6.09 -3.58 16.69
N MET A 39 4.87 -3.51 16.15
CA MET A 39 3.85 -4.56 16.26
C MET A 39 3.86 -5.23 14.92
N GLU A 40 4.30 -6.48 14.89
CA GLU A 40 4.37 -7.28 13.69
C GLU A 40 3.12 -8.14 13.56
N VAL A 41 2.44 -8.01 12.43
CA VAL A 41 1.30 -8.82 12.02
C VAL A 41 1.75 -9.69 10.87
N ASN A 42 1.88 -11.00 11.11
CA ASN A 42 2.32 -11.94 10.10
C ASN A 42 1.15 -12.82 9.69
N SER A 43 0.91 -12.91 8.39
CA SER A 43 -0.11 -13.81 7.87
C SER A 43 0.35 -14.48 6.57
N THR A 44 1.24 -15.43 6.79
CA THR A 44 1.93 -16.25 5.79
C THR A 44 1.45 -17.71 5.81
N GLY A 45 0.43 -18.03 6.63
CA GLY A 45 -0.08 -19.38 6.86
C GLY A 45 -0.76 -20.04 5.65
N GLU A 46 -0.82 -21.37 5.71
CA GLU A 46 -1.01 -22.33 4.60
C GLU A 46 -2.17 -22.05 3.63
N PHE A 47 -1.85 -22.20 2.34
CA PHE A 47 -2.79 -22.33 1.25
C PHE A 47 -3.31 -23.77 1.20
N GLY A 48 -4.62 -23.95 1.37
CA GLY A 48 -5.29 -25.25 1.32
C GLY A 48 -6.09 -25.55 2.59
N PRO A 49 -7.00 -26.54 2.56
CA PRO A 49 -7.74 -26.96 3.74
C PRO A 49 -6.73 -27.36 4.82
N SER A 50 -6.77 -26.71 5.98
CA SER A 50 -5.99 -27.11 7.15
C SER A 50 -6.31 -28.57 7.45
N PHE A 51 -5.37 -29.49 7.21
CA PHE A 51 -5.56 -30.92 7.52
C PHE A 51 -5.44 -31.22 9.01
N THR A 52 -5.15 -30.22 9.85
CA THR A 52 -5.30 -30.29 11.31
C THR A 52 -6.75 -29.98 11.71
N GLY A 53 -7.63 -30.95 11.48
CA GLY A 53 -9.01 -30.93 11.97
C GLY A 53 -10.01 -30.89 10.83
N PHE A 54 -10.92 -31.87 10.80
CA PHE A 54 -12.01 -32.00 9.84
C PHE A 54 -12.81 -30.68 9.69
N SER A 55 -12.43 -29.84 8.72
CA SER A 55 -13.26 -28.74 8.28
C SER A 55 -14.34 -29.31 7.37
N LEU A 56 -15.55 -29.39 7.93
CA LEU A 56 -16.77 -29.68 7.21
C LEU A 56 -16.85 -28.77 5.98
N ILE A 57 -16.70 -29.34 4.78
CA ILE A 57 -16.87 -28.63 3.50
C ILE A 57 -18.28 -28.06 3.50
N ARG A 58 -18.41 -26.77 3.84
CA ARG A 58 -19.69 -26.06 3.76
C ARG A 58 -19.91 -25.71 2.30
N PRO A 59 -21.01 -26.17 1.67
CA PRO A 59 -21.32 -25.76 0.31
C PRO A 59 -21.49 -24.23 0.27
N PRO A 60 -20.82 -23.54 -0.67
CA PRO A 60 -20.78 -22.08 -0.72
C PRO A 60 -22.19 -21.53 -0.91
N ARG A 61 -22.56 -20.51 -0.13
CA ARG A 61 -23.89 -19.91 -0.21
C ARG A 61 -23.90 -18.63 -1.04
N ASN A 62 -22.75 -17.94 -1.17
CA ASN A 62 -22.62 -16.63 -1.83
C ASN A 62 -21.33 -16.51 -2.69
N LEU A 63 -21.24 -15.48 -3.55
CA LEU A 63 -20.04 -15.21 -4.37
C LEU A 63 -18.78 -14.86 -3.57
N ASP A 64 -18.93 -14.30 -2.36
CA ASP A 64 -17.79 -13.98 -1.49
C ASP A 64 -17.08 -15.24 -0.99
N ASP A 65 -17.82 -16.33 -0.71
CA ASP A 65 -17.24 -17.63 -0.34
C ASP A 65 -16.31 -18.17 -1.44
N LEU A 66 -16.62 -17.94 -2.72
CA LEU A 66 -15.81 -18.40 -3.86
C LEU A 66 -14.48 -17.65 -3.97
N ARG A 67 -14.44 -16.35 -3.61
CA ARG A 67 -13.20 -15.55 -3.60
C ARG A 67 -12.31 -15.93 -2.42
N ASP A 68 -12.91 -16.18 -1.27
CA ASP A 68 -12.22 -16.63 -0.06
C ASP A 68 -11.61 -18.04 -0.25
N ILE A 69 -12.22 -18.89 -1.08
CA ILE A 69 -11.67 -20.20 -1.47
C ILE A 69 -10.40 -20.07 -2.34
N SER A 70 -10.25 -19.00 -3.14
CA SER A 70 -9.14 -18.85 -4.09
C SER A 70 -7.94 -18.04 -3.57
N LEU A 71 -8.14 -17.10 -2.65
CA LEU A 71 -7.09 -16.21 -2.09
C LEU A 71 -6.98 -16.27 -0.55
N GLY A 72 -7.79 -17.11 0.11
CA GLY A 72 -7.91 -17.12 1.57
C GLY A 72 -8.72 -15.93 2.12
N LYS A 73 -9.12 -16.04 3.40
CA LYS A 73 -9.84 -14.98 4.12
C LYS A 73 -9.00 -13.69 4.15
N GLU A 74 -9.62 -12.54 3.85
CA GLU A 74 -9.00 -11.22 3.93
C GLU A 74 -8.45 -10.93 5.34
N LEU A 75 -7.27 -10.30 5.41
CA LEU A 75 -6.70 -9.76 6.65
C LEU A 75 -7.09 -8.29 6.78
N VAL A 76 -7.92 -7.96 7.77
CA VAL A 76 -8.35 -6.58 8.07
C VAL A 76 -7.63 -6.10 9.32
N VAL A 77 -6.85 -5.03 9.21
CA VAL A 77 -6.08 -4.44 10.30
C VAL A 77 -6.56 -3.01 10.52
N LYS A 78 -7.21 -2.74 11.65
CA LYS A 78 -7.47 -1.36 12.07
C LYS A 78 -6.30 -0.88 12.89
N VAL A 79 -5.79 0.32 12.64
CA VAL A 79 -4.58 0.86 13.27
C VAL A 79 -4.81 2.29 13.73
N ASN A 80 -4.19 2.68 14.85
CA ASN A 80 -4.19 4.08 15.24
C ASN A 80 -3.49 4.92 14.13
N PRO A 81 -4.15 5.94 13.56
CA PRO A 81 -3.62 6.69 12.41
C PRO A 81 -2.37 7.52 12.73
N ASN A 82 -2.00 7.68 14.00
CA ASN A 82 -0.75 8.32 14.40
C ASN A 82 0.47 7.40 14.30
N LEU A 83 0.27 6.09 14.08
CA LEU A 83 1.34 5.13 13.91
C LEU A 83 1.78 5.07 12.45
N ILE A 84 3.08 4.88 12.23
CA ILE A 84 3.59 4.57 10.90
C ILE A 84 3.26 3.12 10.58
N VAL A 85 2.87 2.84 9.34
CA VAL A 85 2.53 1.48 8.89
C VAL A 85 3.49 1.03 7.81
N ASP A 86 4.19 -0.08 8.06
CA ASP A 86 4.88 -0.86 7.05
C ASP A 86 3.96 -1.99 6.55
N ALA A 87 4.07 -2.33 5.27
CA ALA A 87 3.36 -3.45 4.70
C ALA A 87 4.19 -4.17 3.64
N GLU A 88 4.26 -5.49 3.72
CA GLU A 88 4.84 -6.37 2.72
C GLU A 88 3.78 -7.39 2.29
N VAL A 89 3.36 -7.31 1.03
CA VAL A 89 2.32 -8.17 0.45
C VAL A 89 2.86 -8.85 -0.81
N THR A 90 2.93 -10.17 -0.78
CA THR A 90 3.36 -11.00 -1.93
C THR A 90 2.18 -11.80 -2.47
N THR A 91 1.95 -11.77 -3.78
CA THR A 91 0.86 -12.51 -4.44
C THR A 91 -0.50 -12.16 -3.82
N GLY A 92 -0.85 -10.88 -3.76
CA GLY A 92 -2.03 -10.43 -3.03
C GLY A 92 -2.45 -9.02 -3.37
N GLY A 93 -3.20 -8.40 -2.47
CA GLY A 93 -3.62 -7.01 -2.60
C GLY A 93 -3.46 -6.24 -1.30
N LEU A 94 -3.02 -4.98 -1.37
CA LEU A 94 -2.96 -4.08 -0.22
C LEU A 94 -3.91 -2.90 -0.44
N ARG A 95 -4.81 -2.65 0.50
CA ARG A 95 -5.58 -1.41 0.56
C ARG A 95 -5.32 -0.70 1.87
N THR A 96 -5.01 0.60 1.83
CA THR A 96 -4.92 1.44 3.02
C THR A 96 -5.90 2.61 2.91
N VAL A 97 -6.60 2.93 4.01
CA VAL A 97 -7.51 4.09 4.09
C VAL A 97 -7.33 4.75 5.44
N GLY A 98 -7.28 6.09 5.49
CA GLY A 98 -7.09 6.83 6.73
C GLY A 98 -5.73 6.59 7.41
N VAL A 99 -4.73 6.12 6.66
CA VAL A 99 -3.37 5.85 7.17
C VAL A 99 -2.41 6.88 6.55
N PRO A 100 -2.26 8.07 7.15
CA PRO A 100 -1.56 9.19 6.50
C PRO A 100 -0.05 8.99 6.37
N ARG A 101 0.56 8.18 7.23
CA ARG A 101 2.01 7.96 7.27
C ARG A 101 2.36 6.50 7.03
N LEU A 102 2.78 6.21 5.81
CA LEU A 102 3.25 4.90 5.40
C LEU A 102 4.78 4.86 5.47
N GLY A 103 5.30 3.78 6.02
CA GLY A 103 6.72 3.53 6.11
C GLY A 103 7.21 2.81 4.86
N ARG A 104 7.71 1.59 5.05
CA ARG A 104 8.13 0.72 3.96
C ARG A 104 6.94 -0.08 3.42
N ILE A 105 6.62 0.15 2.15
CA ILE A 105 5.59 -0.58 1.42
C ILE A 105 6.24 -1.43 0.33
N ARG A 106 6.04 -2.75 0.39
CA ARG A 106 6.51 -3.72 -0.59
C ARG A 106 5.31 -4.50 -1.13
N VAL A 107 5.12 -4.45 -2.44
CA VAL A 107 4.06 -5.22 -3.11
C VAL A 107 4.69 -5.99 -4.25
N THR A 108 4.58 -7.32 -4.20
CA THR A 108 5.17 -8.22 -5.19
C THR A 108 4.09 -9.07 -5.82
N ALA A 109 4.03 -9.12 -7.16
CA ALA A 109 3.03 -9.89 -7.90
C ALA A 109 1.58 -9.59 -7.43
N GLY A 110 1.25 -8.31 -7.25
CA GLY A 110 0.02 -7.88 -6.60
C GLY A 110 -0.39 -6.45 -6.94
N GLY A 111 -1.57 -6.05 -6.49
CA GLY A 111 -2.07 -4.68 -6.65
C GLY A 111 -2.14 -3.95 -5.31
N SER A 112 -2.05 -2.61 -5.33
CA SER A 112 -2.34 -1.85 -4.12
C SER A 112 -3.00 -0.51 -4.37
N THR A 113 -3.86 -0.11 -3.44
CA THR A 113 -4.50 1.21 -3.40
C THR A 113 -4.23 1.83 -2.04
N LEU A 114 -3.52 2.95 -2.03
CA LEU A 114 -3.14 3.67 -0.82
C LEU A 114 -3.86 5.01 -0.80
N GLU A 115 -4.83 5.18 0.08
CA GLU A 115 -5.68 6.38 0.19
C GLU A 115 -5.29 7.22 1.42
N ASP A 116 -5.61 8.51 1.37
CA ASP A 116 -5.35 9.52 2.42
C ASP A 116 -3.86 9.72 2.77
N VAL A 117 -2.97 9.49 1.81
CA VAL A 117 -1.53 9.45 2.04
C VAL A 117 -0.91 10.86 2.12
N GLN A 118 -0.23 11.15 3.24
CA GLN A 118 0.56 12.37 3.42
C GLN A 118 2.08 12.13 3.24
N GLU A 119 2.55 10.90 3.49
CA GLU A 119 3.95 10.49 3.34
C GLU A 119 4.04 8.98 3.11
N VAL A 120 4.92 8.54 2.19
CA VAL A 120 5.34 7.15 2.04
C VAL A 120 6.88 7.07 2.03
N GLU A 121 7.50 6.67 3.15
CA GLU A 121 8.97 6.69 3.29
C GLU A 121 9.68 5.96 2.15
N ASP A 122 9.18 4.77 1.78
CA ASP A 122 9.72 3.96 0.70
C ASP A 122 8.69 2.95 0.18
N LEU A 123 8.35 3.03 -1.11
CA LEU A 123 7.41 2.14 -1.78
C LEU A 123 8.10 1.45 -2.95
N LEU A 124 7.95 0.12 -3.03
CA LEU A 124 8.40 -0.69 -4.15
C LEU A 124 7.30 -1.63 -4.63
N SER A 125 6.97 -1.49 -5.90
CA SER A 125 6.16 -2.45 -6.66
C SER A 125 7.07 -3.34 -7.50
N GLN A 126 6.96 -4.65 -7.30
CA GLN A 126 7.66 -5.67 -8.09
C GLN A 126 6.62 -6.52 -8.83
N ALA A 127 6.29 -6.12 -10.07
CA ALA A 127 5.22 -6.71 -10.88
C ALA A 127 3.82 -6.45 -10.28
N GLY A 128 3.23 -5.30 -10.63
CA GLY A 128 1.95 -4.91 -10.07
C GLY A 128 1.47 -3.52 -10.46
N GLY A 129 0.19 -3.26 -10.21
CA GLY A 129 -0.41 -1.93 -10.32
C GLY A 129 -0.56 -1.31 -8.93
N ILE A 130 -0.02 -0.11 -8.74
CA ILE A 130 -0.14 0.65 -7.49
C ILE A 130 -0.85 1.97 -7.77
N ALA A 131 -1.84 2.30 -6.94
CA ALA A 131 -2.45 3.62 -6.85
C ALA A 131 -2.10 4.25 -5.50
N VAL A 132 -1.64 5.50 -5.51
CA VAL A 132 -1.36 6.32 -4.33
C VAL A 132 -2.15 7.60 -4.46
N GLU A 133 -3.00 7.87 -3.48
CA GLU A 133 -3.87 9.03 -3.43
C GLU A 133 -3.71 9.75 -2.10
N GLY A 134 -3.60 11.07 -2.16
CA GLY A 134 -3.56 11.92 -0.99
C GLY A 134 -2.81 13.23 -1.26
N PRO A 135 -2.76 14.13 -0.28
CA PRO A 135 -2.09 15.41 -0.49
C PRO A 135 -0.57 15.23 -0.65
N ILE A 136 0.06 14.19 -0.07
CA ILE A 136 1.53 14.07 -0.03
C ILE A 136 2.18 15.43 0.31
N SER A 137 2.08 15.84 1.57
CA SER A 137 2.50 17.17 2.02
C SER A 137 3.61 17.14 3.06
N LEU A 138 4.11 15.94 3.40
CA LEU A 138 5.09 15.74 4.45
C LEU A 138 6.30 14.93 3.97
N GLY A 139 7.46 15.26 4.56
CA GLY A 139 8.66 14.44 4.49
C GLY A 139 9.18 14.20 3.07
N ARG A 140 9.77 13.02 2.87
CA ARG A 140 10.34 12.59 1.58
C ARG A 140 9.81 11.23 1.23
N SER A 141 8.99 11.18 0.18
CA SER A 141 8.44 9.95 -0.36
C SER A 141 9.27 9.42 -1.52
N ARG A 142 9.51 8.11 -1.56
CA ARG A 142 10.20 7.43 -2.66
C ARG A 142 9.34 6.31 -3.19
N LEU A 143 8.89 6.42 -4.43
CA LEU A 143 8.00 5.45 -5.06
C LEU A 143 8.71 4.84 -6.26
N LYS A 144 8.97 3.52 -6.19
CA LYS A 144 9.62 2.77 -7.25
C LYS A 144 8.69 1.69 -7.79
N VAL A 145 8.58 1.62 -9.11
CA VAL A 145 7.94 0.49 -9.81
C VAL A 145 8.98 -0.19 -10.69
N GLU A 146 9.22 -1.48 -10.42
CA GLU A 146 10.15 -2.28 -11.22
C GLU A 146 9.49 -2.81 -12.49
N SER A 147 8.26 -3.28 -12.37
CA SER A 147 7.43 -3.72 -13.48
C SER A 147 5.97 -3.42 -13.16
N GLY A 148 5.28 -2.70 -14.05
CA GLY A 148 3.84 -2.46 -13.96
C GLY A 148 3.44 -0.99 -14.04
N THR A 149 2.40 -0.62 -13.28
CA THR A 149 1.83 0.73 -13.33
C THR A 149 1.85 1.40 -11.95
N LEU A 150 2.13 2.70 -11.94
CA LEU A 150 2.06 3.55 -10.77
C LEU A 150 1.13 4.73 -11.08
N ASN A 151 0.01 4.84 -10.39
CA ASN A 151 -0.90 5.97 -10.49
C ASN A 151 -0.77 6.79 -9.22
N ILE A 152 -0.46 8.07 -9.36
CA ILE A 152 -0.35 9.02 -8.26
C ILE A 152 -1.41 10.09 -8.50
N HIS A 153 -2.28 10.27 -7.51
CA HIS A 153 -3.25 11.36 -7.49
C HIS A 153 -2.97 12.25 -6.29
N LEU A 154 -2.43 13.42 -6.58
CA LEU A 154 -2.19 14.47 -5.60
C LEU A 154 -3.49 15.23 -5.37
N THR A 155 -4.08 15.01 -4.20
CA THR A 155 -5.36 15.63 -3.85
C THR A 155 -5.17 17.04 -3.32
N LYS A 156 -6.27 17.79 -3.19
CA LYS A 156 -6.27 19.13 -2.59
C LYS A 156 -5.48 19.18 -1.27
N GLY A 157 -4.63 20.21 -1.16
CA GLY A 157 -3.71 20.37 -0.02
C GLY A 157 -2.33 19.78 -0.27
N ALA A 158 -2.11 19.23 -1.47
CA ALA A 158 -0.80 18.77 -1.88
C ALA A 158 0.25 19.87 -1.89
N ASN A 159 1.44 19.52 -1.42
CA ASN A 159 2.53 20.47 -1.29
C ASN A 159 3.88 19.77 -1.43
N VAL A 160 4.28 19.51 -2.66
CA VAL A 160 5.35 18.57 -2.96
C VAL A 160 6.08 18.93 -4.25
N THR A 161 7.40 18.76 -4.19
CA THR A 161 8.28 18.80 -5.34
C THR A 161 8.53 17.36 -5.83
N ILE A 162 8.18 17.10 -7.08
CA ILE A 162 8.20 15.78 -7.70
C ILE A 162 9.39 15.69 -8.65
N ARG A 163 10.17 14.61 -8.54
CA ARG A 163 11.23 14.25 -9.50
C ARG A 163 11.01 12.85 -10.01
N GLY A 164 11.18 12.64 -11.31
CA GLY A 164 10.89 11.37 -11.96
C GLY A 164 12.04 10.89 -12.84
N GLU A 165 12.40 9.61 -12.71
CA GLU A 165 13.29 8.92 -13.65
C GLU A 165 12.57 7.69 -14.23
N ALA A 166 12.60 7.54 -15.55
CA ALA A 166 12.12 6.33 -16.23
C ALA A 166 13.23 5.72 -17.10
N ARG A 167 13.40 4.40 -17.03
CA ARG A 167 14.39 3.66 -17.84
C ARG A 167 13.75 3.01 -19.07
N LEU A 168 12.93 1.99 -18.86
CA LEU A 168 12.18 1.26 -19.90
C LEU A 168 10.68 1.52 -19.71
N GLY A 169 10.30 2.78 -19.79
CA GLY A 169 8.95 3.22 -19.45
C GLY A 169 8.73 4.70 -19.72
N ARG A 170 7.64 5.25 -19.18
CA ARG A 170 7.35 6.68 -19.23
C ARG A 170 6.71 7.19 -17.95
N ILE A 171 6.82 8.50 -17.73
CA ILE A 171 6.08 9.23 -16.70
C ILE A 171 5.16 10.21 -17.43
N SER A 172 3.87 10.15 -17.15
CA SER A 172 2.88 11.12 -17.61
C SER A 172 2.68 12.15 -16.50
N TRP A 173 3.06 13.39 -16.79
CA TRP A 173 3.02 14.52 -15.86
C TRP A 173 1.66 15.23 -15.89
N PRO A 174 1.27 15.96 -14.82
CA PRO A 174 -0.05 16.58 -14.75
C PRO A 174 -0.31 17.63 -15.84
N ASP A 175 0.72 18.34 -16.29
CA ASP A 175 0.65 19.36 -17.34
C ASP A 175 0.75 18.79 -18.77
N GLY A 176 0.91 17.46 -18.89
CA GLY A 176 1.10 16.79 -20.18
C GLY A 176 2.48 16.99 -20.81
N GLY A 177 3.45 17.55 -20.08
CA GLY A 177 4.82 17.71 -20.57
C GLY A 177 5.57 16.38 -20.69
N ASP A 178 6.36 16.21 -21.76
CA ASP A 178 7.16 14.99 -21.99
C ASP A 178 8.57 15.06 -21.36
N LYS A 179 9.02 16.25 -20.92
CA LYS A 179 10.34 16.50 -20.34
C LYS A 179 10.23 17.45 -19.16
N VAL A 180 9.90 16.90 -18.00
CA VAL A 180 9.84 17.63 -16.75
C VAL A 180 10.94 17.06 -15.84
N ASP A 181 11.96 17.86 -15.56
CA ASP A 181 13.01 17.49 -14.59
C ASP A 181 12.44 17.50 -13.17
N GLU A 182 11.52 18.43 -12.91
CA GLU A 182 10.87 18.64 -11.63
C GLU A 182 9.48 19.26 -11.82
N TYR A 183 8.47 18.72 -11.15
CA TYR A 183 7.11 19.27 -11.12
C TYR A 183 6.76 19.69 -9.70
N VAL A 184 6.23 20.91 -9.50
CA VAL A 184 5.95 21.44 -8.16
C VAL A 184 4.45 21.64 -7.99
N VAL A 185 3.91 21.11 -6.90
CA VAL A 185 2.54 21.37 -6.43
C VAL A 185 2.60 22.18 -5.13
N GLY A 186 1.77 23.21 -5.02
CA GLY A 186 1.78 24.12 -3.87
C GLY A 186 3.08 24.94 -3.82
N ASN A 187 3.78 24.89 -2.69
CA ASN A 187 5.07 25.57 -2.50
C ASN A 187 6.28 24.62 -2.50
N GLY A 188 6.06 23.31 -2.72
CA GLY A 188 7.12 22.30 -2.78
C GLY A 188 7.74 21.92 -1.43
N SER A 189 6.99 21.98 -0.31
CA SER A 189 7.57 21.71 1.02
C SER A 189 7.95 20.26 1.27
N ALA A 190 7.27 19.31 0.64
CA ALA A 190 7.62 17.89 0.67
C ALA A 190 8.38 17.47 -0.60
N ARG A 191 8.91 16.25 -0.60
CA ARG A 191 9.59 15.68 -1.77
C ARG A 191 9.00 14.34 -2.18
N LEU A 192 8.80 14.15 -3.48
CA LEU A 192 8.37 12.88 -4.07
C LEU A 192 9.34 12.47 -5.18
N ASP A 193 10.13 11.44 -4.93
CA ASP A 193 10.99 10.85 -5.96
C ASP A 193 10.31 9.61 -6.56
N ILE A 194 10.18 9.58 -7.88
CA ILE A 194 9.52 8.52 -8.65
C ILE A 194 10.56 7.83 -9.53
N ALA A 195 10.61 6.50 -9.46
CA ALA A 195 11.48 5.69 -10.29
C ALA A 195 10.69 4.59 -11.01
N VAL A 196 10.73 4.60 -12.35
CA VAL A 196 10.09 3.60 -13.20
C VAL A 196 11.17 2.81 -13.92
N VAL A 197 11.33 1.52 -13.58
CA VAL A 197 12.28 0.65 -14.28
C VAL A 197 11.64 0.13 -15.57
N MET A 198 10.55 -0.62 -15.48
CA MET A 198 9.75 -1.07 -16.61
C MET A 198 8.27 -0.72 -16.38
N GLY A 199 7.65 0.00 -17.30
CA GLY A 199 6.21 0.31 -17.25
C GLY A 199 5.89 1.80 -17.27
N MET A 200 4.91 2.23 -16.47
CA MET A 200 4.38 3.60 -16.56
C MET A 200 4.04 4.18 -15.19
N ALA A 201 4.39 5.45 -14.99
CA ALA A 201 3.81 6.25 -13.93
C ALA A 201 2.87 7.32 -14.53
N THR A 202 1.70 7.50 -13.92
CA THR A 202 0.78 8.60 -14.25
C THR A 202 0.59 9.45 -13.00
N ILE A 203 0.84 10.74 -13.12
CA ILE A 203 0.70 11.70 -12.03
C ILE A 203 -0.44 12.64 -12.42
N LYS A 204 -1.38 12.82 -11.50
CA LYS A 204 -2.46 13.80 -11.59
C LYS A 204 -2.40 14.67 -10.35
N ALA A 205 -2.71 15.95 -10.51
CA ALA A 205 -2.91 16.87 -9.41
C ALA A 205 -4.28 17.51 -9.55
N ASP A 206 -4.98 17.66 -8.42
CA ASP A 206 -6.13 18.55 -8.36
C ASP A 206 -5.66 20.01 -8.53
N ASP A 207 -6.49 20.83 -9.17
CA ASP A 207 -6.27 22.27 -9.33
C ASP A 207 -6.36 23.05 -8.00
#